data_AF-A0A820DUQ1-F1
#
_entry.id   AF-A0A820DUQ1-F1
#
_cell.length_a   1.000
_cell.length_b   1.000
_cell.length_c   1.000
_cell.angle_alpha   90.00
_cell.angle_beta   90.00
_cell.angle_gamma   90.00
#
_symmetry.space_group_name_H-M   'P 1'
#
loop_
_entity.id
_entity.type
_entity.pdbx_description
1 polymer ?
#
loop_
_entity_poly.entity_id
_entity_poly.type
_entity_poly.pdbx_seq_one_letter_code
_entity_poly.pdbx_strand_id
1 'polypeptide(L)'
;LSVSYEKIDSISKQIVILADKYSNINENDITSKNRYPTLCRNIRTYSIQVLQNFSVSTKRVPSEDDIKQARNEKQKRLDNERMIKIFLNIPGINHNSLEISEELEPFIQQYYQITQFIEQAKIAGRDDEVKLLELNLQELTQAISILHQN
;
A
#
# COMPACT_ATOMS: atom_id res chain seq x y z
N LEU A 1 -15.58 18.96 2.42
CA LEU A 1 -16.49 18.97 1.25
C LEU A 1 -17.25 20.29 1.11
N SER A 2 -17.94 20.79 2.15
CA SER A 2 -18.68 22.07 2.12
C SER A 2 -17.86 23.29 1.65
N VAL A 3 -16.63 23.46 2.18
CA VAL A 3 -15.72 24.58 1.84
C VAL A 3 -15.28 24.60 0.36
N SER A 4 -15.43 23.48 -0.36
CA SER A 4 -15.04 23.38 -1.78
C SER A 4 -16.11 23.94 -2.72
N TYR A 5 -17.39 23.86 -2.34
CA TYR A 5 -18.51 24.28 -3.20
C TYR A 5 -18.71 25.80 -3.21
N GLU A 6 -18.62 26.45 -2.05
CA GLU A 6 -18.68 27.92 -1.95
C GLU A 6 -17.58 28.61 -2.76
N LYS A 7 -16.44 27.94 -2.91
CA LYS A 7 -15.27 28.46 -3.64
C LYS A 7 -15.37 28.22 -5.14
N ILE A 8 -15.95 27.09 -5.57
CA ILE A 8 -16.31 26.84 -6.98
C ILE A 8 -17.40 27.84 -7.43
N ASP A 9 -18.36 28.13 -6.56
CA ASP A 9 -19.40 29.12 -6.78
C ASP A 9 -18.82 30.54 -6.92
N SER A 10 -17.85 30.93 -6.08
CA SER A 10 -17.15 32.21 -6.20
C SER A 10 -16.38 32.36 -7.53
N ILE A 11 -15.68 31.30 -7.96
CA ILE A 11 -14.97 31.28 -9.26
C ILE A 11 -15.97 31.39 -10.42
N SER A 12 -17.06 30.63 -10.36
CA SER A 12 -18.10 30.65 -11.38
C SER A 12 -18.73 32.05 -11.51
N LYS A 13 -19.02 32.70 -10.38
CA LYS A 13 -19.52 34.09 -10.34
C LYS A 13 -18.54 35.09 -10.94
N GLN A 14 -17.25 34.96 -10.67
CA GLN A 14 -16.24 35.87 -11.24
C GLN A 14 -16.04 35.66 -12.75
N ILE A 15 -16.10 34.42 -13.23
CA ILE A 15 -16.07 34.12 -14.66
C ILE A 15 -17.29 34.73 -15.37
N VAL A 16 -18.48 34.59 -14.78
CA VAL A 16 -19.72 35.18 -15.33
C VAL A 16 -19.66 36.70 -15.34
N ILE A 17 -19.19 37.35 -14.27
CA ILE A 17 -19.04 38.83 -14.23
C ILE A 17 -18.04 39.31 -15.29
N LEU A 18 -16.94 38.59 -15.49
CA LEU A 18 -15.98 38.91 -16.54
C LEU A 18 -16.61 38.72 -17.92
N ALA A 19 -17.32 37.62 -18.16
CA ALA A 19 -18.00 37.37 -19.43
C ALA A 19 -19.09 38.42 -19.74
N ASP A 20 -19.87 38.84 -18.76
CA ASP A 20 -20.90 39.89 -18.90
C ASP A 20 -20.29 41.27 -19.20
N LYS A 21 -19.19 41.60 -18.53
CA LYS A 21 -18.45 42.86 -18.76
C LYS A 21 -17.89 42.95 -20.18
N TYR A 22 -17.61 41.80 -20.82
CA TYR A 22 -17.18 41.73 -22.21
C TYR A 22 -18.32 41.50 -23.22
N SER A 23 -19.53 41.13 -22.78
CA SER A 23 -20.69 40.89 -23.65
C SER A 23 -21.50 42.17 -23.95
N ASN A 24 -21.43 43.21 -23.12
CA ASN A 24 -22.18 44.47 -23.31
C ASN A 24 -21.47 45.52 -24.19
N ILE A 25 -20.71 45.11 -25.21
CA ILE A 25 -19.96 46.05 -26.07
C ILE A 25 -20.35 45.85 -27.53
N ASN A 26 -20.73 46.97 -28.15
CA ASN A 26 -21.21 47.14 -29.52
C ASN A 26 -20.41 46.33 -30.55
N GLU A 27 -21.08 45.49 -31.35
CA GLU A 27 -20.49 44.52 -32.31
C GLU A 27 -19.63 45.14 -33.43
N ASN A 28 -19.59 46.48 -33.53
CA ASN A 28 -18.95 47.20 -34.64
C ASN A 28 -17.51 47.68 -34.35
N ASP A 29 -16.91 47.37 -33.19
CA ASP A 29 -15.55 47.80 -32.87
C ASP A 29 -14.51 46.70 -33.15
N ILE A 30 -13.62 46.93 -34.11
CA ILE A 30 -12.55 46.02 -34.57
C ILE A 30 -11.59 45.61 -33.43
N THR A 31 -11.55 46.38 -32.33
CA THR A 31 -10.76 46.03 -31.13
C THR A 31 -11.32 44.85 -30.32
N SER A 32 -12.57 44.45 -30.55
CA SER A 32 -13.23 43.30 -29.90
C SER A 32 -12.61 41.95 -30.27
N LYS A 33 -12.09 41.82 -31.51
CA LYS A 33 -11.53 40.55 -32.05
C LYS A 33 -10.26 40.08 -31.33
N ASN A 34 -9.53 40.99 -30.69
CA ASN A 34 -8.29 40.72 -29.94
C ASN A 34 -8.51 40.54 -28.42
N ARG A 35 -9.74 40.72 -27.93
CA ARG A 35 -10.04 40.72 -26.48
C ARG A 35 -10.49 39.36 -25.96
N TYR A 36 -11.16 38.55 -26.78
CA TYR A 36 -11.54 37.18 -26.42
C TYR A 36 -10.32 36.27 -26.16
N PRO A 37 -9.26 36.28 -26.99
CA PRO A 37 -8.03 35.54 -26.69
C PRO A 37 -7.36 36.01 -25.39
N THR A 38 -7.43 37.31 -25.09
CA THR A 38 -6.90 37.90 -23.85
C THR A 38 -7.68 37.42 -22.63
N LEU A 39 -9.01 37.36 -22.71
CA LEU A 39 -9.87 36.83 -21.66
C LEU A 39 -9.59 35.35 -21.40
N CYS A 40 -9.53 34.52 -22.46
CA CYS A 40 -9.19 33.10 -22.35
C CYS A 40 -7.79 32.90 -21.75
N ARG A 41 -6.82 33.73 -22.12
CA ARG A 41 -5.46 33.70 -21.56
C ARG A 41 -5.46 34.04 -20.07
N ASN A 42 -6.21 35.06 -19.66
CA ASN A 42 -6.31 35.45 -18.26
C ASN A 42 -7.00 34.37 -17.42
N ILE A 43 -8.15 33.85 -17.88
CA ILE A 43 -8.86 32.74 -17.22
C ILE A 43 -7.92 31.54 -17.08
N ARG A 44 -7.22 31.15 -18.17
CA ARG A 44 -6.25 30.05 -18.13
C ARG A 44 -5.13 30.29 -17.12
N THR A 45 -4.54 31.49 -17.08
CA THR A 45 -3.46 31.83 -16.14
C THR A 45 -3.93 31.74 -14.70
N TYR A 46 -5.10 32.31 -14.38
CA TYR A 46 -5.66 32.25 -13.03
C TYR A 46 -6.01 30.83 -12.61
N SER A 47 -6.63 30.04 -13.49
CA SER A 47 -6.91 28.63 -13.22
C SER A 47 -5.64 27.82 -12.96
N ILE A 48 -4.57 28.04 -13.74
CA ILE A 48 -3.28 27.34 -13.54
C ILE A 48 -2.62 27.74 -12.21
N GLN A 49 -2.56 29.03 -11.88
CA GLN A 49 -1.97 29.51 -10.62
C GLN A 49 -2.72 28.97 -9.41
N VAL A 50 -4.05 28.96 -9.47
CA VAL A 50 -4.91 28.35 -8.45
C VAL A 50 -4.60 26.86 -8.35
N LEU A 51 -4.63 26.11 -9.45
CA LEU A 51 -4.30 24.68 -9.44
C LEU A 51 -2.91 24.43 -8.88
N GLN A 52 -1.88 25.21 -9.23
CA GLN A 52 -0.52 25.07 -8.70
C GLN A 52 -0.45 25.37 -7.20
N ASN A 53 -1.10 26.44 -6.74
CA ASN A 53 -1.16 26.81 -5.32
C ASN A 53 -1.92 25.77 -4.47
N PHE A 54 -2.91 25.09 -5.06
CA PHE A 54 -3.65 24.01 -4.39
C PHE A 54 -3.05 22.61 -4.61
N SER A 55 -2.15 22.44 -5.60
CA SER A 55 -1.43 21.18 -5.86
C SER A 55 -0.29 20.91 -4.86
N VAL A 56 -0.01 21.83 -3.93
CA VAL A 56 0.90 21.59 -2.78
C VAL A 56 0.34 20.52 -1.81
N SER A 57 -0.77 19.85 -2.13
CA SER A 57 -1.20 18.64 -1.42
C SER A 57 -1.67 17.48 -2.31
N THR A 58 -1.36 17.49 -3.61
CA THR A 58 -1.44 16.23 -4.37
C THR A 58 -0.27 15.38 -3.93
N LYS A 59 -0.50 14.39 -3.05
CA LYS A 59 0.47 13.32 -2.81
C LYS A 59 0.98 12.86 -4.19
N ARG A 60 2.30 12.94 -4.41
CA ARG A 60 2.93 12.47 -5.64
C ARG A 60 2.34 11.10 -5.97
N VAL A 61 1.85 10.92 -7.20
CA VAL A 61 1.42 9.59 -7.65
C VAL A 61 2.63 8.67 -7.46
N PRO A 62 2.49 7.57 -6.69
CA PRO A 62 3.60 6.68 -6.42
C PRO A 62 4.25 6.24 -7.73
N SER A 63 5.57 6.38 -7.81
CA SER A 63 6.37 5.82 -8.90
C SER A 63 6.15 4.32 -9.00
N GLU A 64 6.44 3.71 -10.14
CA GLU A 64 6.46 2.26 -10.27
C GLU A 64 7.40 1.61 -9.24
N ASP A 65 8.52 2.26 -8.93
CA ASP A 65 9.43 1.86 -7.87
C ASP A 65 8.81 1.94 -6.47
N ASP A 66 8.04 3.01 -6.18
CA ASP A 66 7.33 3.18 -4.90
C ASP A 66 6.29 2.06 -4.73
N ILE A 67 5.59 1.71 -5.81
CA ILE A 67 4.61 0.62 -5.83
C ILE A 67 5.30 -0.73 -5.63
N LYS A 68 6.44 -0.95 -6.29
CA LYS A 68 7.23 -2.18 -6.16
C LYS A 68 7.77 -2.33 -4.73
N GLN A 69 8.29 -1.26 -4.15
CA GLN A 69 8.73 -1.24 -2.76
C GLN A 69 7.58 -1.55 -1.81
N ALA A 70 6.42 -0.89 -1.96
CA ALA A 70 5.25 -1.14 -1.12
C ALA A 70 4.76 -2.60 -1.22
N ARG A 71 4.82 -3.21 -2.41
CA ARG A 71 4.51 -4.63 -2.60
C ARG A 71 5.50 -5.54 -1.86
N ASN A 72 6.80 -5.27 -1.97
CA ASN A 72 7.83 -6.03 -1.28
C ASN A 72 7.71 -5.90 0.24
N GLU A 73 7.48 -4.69 0.75
CA GLU A 73 7.26 -4.46 2.19
C GLU A 73 5.99 -5.16 2.69
N LYS A 74 4.90 -5.10 1.91
CA LYS A 74 3.69 -5.85 2.23
C LYS A 74 3.95 -7.36 2.28
N GLN A 75 4.72 -7.88 1.32
CA GLN A 75 5.08 -9.29 1.28
C GLN A 75 5.89 -9.69 2.52
N LYS A 76 6.93 -8.92 2.86
CA LYS A 76 7.72 -9.12 4.09
C LYS A 76 6.85 -9.13 5.35
N ARG A 77 5.87 -8.22 5.45
CA ARG A 77 4.93 -8.21 6.59
C ARG A 77 4.09 -9.48 6.66
N LEU A 78 3.58 -9.95 5.51
CA LEU A 78 2.79 -11.18 5.44
C LEU A 78 3.64 -12.40 5.78
N ASP A 79 4.88 -12.45 5.32
CA ASP A 79 5.80 -13.55 5.63
C ASP A 79 6.16 -13.55 7.12
N ASN A 80 6.45 -12.39 7.71
CA ASN A 80 6.65 -12.27 9.16
C ASN A 80 5.41 -12.70 9.95
N GLU A 81 4.21 -12.28 9.54
CA GLU A 81 2.96 -12.67 10.20
C GLU A 81 2.74 -14.20 10.11
N ARG A 82 3.06 -14.81 8.97
CA ARG A 82 3.01 -16.26 8.79
C ARG A 82 4.01 -16.97 9.71
N MET A 83 5.24 -16.48 9.78
CA MET A 83 6.28 -17.05 10.64
C MET A 83 5.89 -17.00 12.11
N ILE A 84 5.35 -15.87 12.57
CA ILE A 84 4.82 -15.74 13.93
C ILE A 84 3.68 -16.73 14.17
N LYS A 85 2.74 -16.87 13.23
CA LYS A 85 1.64 -17.84 13.34
C LYS A 85 2.14 -19.29 13.42
N ILE A 86 3.13 -19.65 12.61
CA ILE A 86 3.75 -20.99 12.66
C ILE A 86 4.38 -21.19 14.04
N PHE A 87 5.21 -20.24 14.48
CA PHE A 87 5.90 -20.30 15.77
C PHE A 87 4.94 -20.50 16.95
N LEU A 88 3.83 -19.74 16.99
CA LEU A 88 2.81 -19.85 18.03
C LEU A 88 2.05 -21.18 18.02
N ASN A 89 2.10 -21.93 16.92
CA ASN A 89 1.46 -23.25 16.81
C ASN A 89 2.41 -24.40 17.16
N ILE A 90 3.71 -24.14 17.40
CA ILE A 90 4.66 -25.18 17.77
C ILE A 90 4.38 -25.61 19.22
N PRO A 91 4.01 -26.88 19.47
CA PRO A 91 3.65 -27.34 20.80
C PRO A 91 4.88 -27.40 21.71
N GLY A 92 4.69 -27.05 22.99
CA GLY A 92 5.73 -27.17 24.02
C GLY A 92 6.77 -26.04 24.02
N ILE A 93 6.65 -25.06 23.12
CA ILE A 93 7.49 -23.87 23.11
C ILE A 93 6.88 -22.79 24.03
N ASN A 94 7.72 -22.10 24.80
CA ASN A 94 7.30 -20.97 25.61
C ASN A 94 7.20 -19.72 24.72
N HIS A 95 6.01 -19.12 24.58
CA HIS A 95 5.82 -17.96 23.70
C HIS A 95 5.88 -16.60 24.43
N ASN A 96 6.43 -16.53 25.65
CA ASN A 96 6.50 -15.30 26.43
C ASN A 96 7.29 -14.18 25.73
N SER A 97 8.22 -14.54 24.83
CA SER A 97 8.84 -13.62 23.87
C SER A 97 8.37 -13.96 22.46
N LEU A 98 7.71 -12.99 21.81
CA LEU A 98 7.30 -13.05 20.40
C LEU A 98 8.45 -12.71 19.44
N GLU A 99 9.66 -12.42 19.97
CA GLU A 99 10.84 -12.20 19.14
C GLU A 99 11.38 -13.53 18.63
N ILE A 100 11.25 -13.72 17.32
CA ILE A 100 11.92 -14.78 16.58
C ILE A 100 13.29 -14.23 16.18
N SER A 101 14.37 -14.81 16.71
CA SER A 101 15.72 -14.44 16.28
C SER A 101 15.98 -14.90 14.84
N GLU A 102 16.89 -14.22 14.15
CA GLU A 102 17.33 -14.62 12.79
C GLU A 102 17.87 -16.06 12.77
N GLU A 103 18.43 -16.54 13.88
CA GLU A 103 18.90 -17.92 14.04
C GLU A 103 17.74 -18.92 14.16
N LEU A 104 16.61 -18.53 14.76
CA LEU A 104 15.45 -19.39 14.97
C LEU A 104 14.56 -19.51 13.72
N GLU A 105 14.53 -18.47 12.89
CA GLU A 105 13.73 -18.39 11.66
C GLU A 105 13.87 -19.62 10.73
N PRO A 106 15.08 -20.10 10.36
CA PRO A 106 15.22 -21.28 9.50
C PRO A 106 14.66 -22.56 10.13
N PHE A 107 14.73 -22.71 11.45
CA PHE A 107 14.18 -23.88 12.15
C PHE A 107 12.66 -23.88 12.15
N ILE A 108 12.03 -22.72 12.38
CA ILE A 108 10.58 -22.56 12.31
C ILE A 108 10.08 -22.85 10.89
N GLN A 109 10.81 -22.37 9.88
CA GLN A 109 10.46 -22.62 8.49
C GLN A 109 10.58 -24.12 8.15
N GLN A 110 11.64 -24.78 8.62
CA GLN A 110 11.81 -26.23 8.45
C GLN A 110 10.69 -27.02 9.15
N TYR A 111 10.25 -26.56 10.33
CA TYR A 111 9.14 -27.18 11.06
C TYR A 111 7.87 -27.14 10.22
N TYR A 112 7.54 -25.98 9.67
CA TYR A 112 6.41 -25.84 8.76
C TYR A 112 6.53 -26.78 7.55
N GLN A 113 7.70 -26.87 6.92
CA GLN A 113 7.90 -27.78 5.78
C GLN A 113 7.66 -29.25 6.15
N ILE A 114 8.18 -29.71 7.28
CA ILE A 114 7.98 -31.11 7.72
C ILE A 114 6.51 -31.37 8.03
N THR A 115 5.79 -30.44 8.67
CA THR A 115 4.34 -30.62 8.89
C THR A 115 3.57 -30.77 7.58
N GLN A 116 3.92 -30.01 6.55
CA GLN A 116 3.32 -30.15 5.22
C GLN A 116 3.67 -31.49 4.56
N PHE A 117 4.91 -31.98 4.72
CA PHE A 117 5.28 -33.31 4.22
C PHE A 117 4.57 -34.44 4.96
N ILE A 118 4.35 -34.32 6.28
CA ILE A 118 3.56 -35.27 7.06
C ILE A 118 2.13 -35.34 6.52
N GLU A 119 1.49 -34.19 6.25
CA GLU A 119 0.15 -34.16 5.67
C GLU A 119 0.10 -34.86 4.31
N GLN A 120 1.08 -34.60 3.44
CA GLN A 120 1.19 -35.25 2.13
C GLN A 120 1.42 -36.76 2.23
N ALA A 121 2.29 -37.21 3.15
CA ALA A 121 2.56 -38.62 3.38
C ALA A 121 1.33 -39.35 3.95
N LYS A 122 0.57 -38.70 4.84
CA LYS A 122 -0.72 -39.19 5.35
C LYS A 122 -1.75 -39.36 4.23
N ILE A 123 -1.90 -38.38 3.36
CA ILE A 123 -2.80 -38.46 2.20
C ILE A 123 -2.39 -39.58 1.25
N ALA A 124 -1.08 -39.81 1.09
CA ALA A 124 -0.53 -40.86 0.23
C ALA A 124 -0.53 -42.27 0.87
N GLY A 125 -0.91 -42.41 2.14
CA GLY A 125 -0.88 -43.68 2.87
C GLY A 125 0.52 -44.25 3.10
N ARG A 126 1.55 -43.38 3.17
CA ARG A 126 2.96 -43.76 3.39
C ARG A 126 3.31 -43.73 4.88
N ASP A 127 2.84 -44.72 5.63
CA ASP A 127 2.93 -44.76 7.10
C ASP A 127 4.36 -44.79 7.65
N ASP A 128 5.31 -45.37 6.91
CA ASP A 128 6.73 -45.39 7.23
C ASP A 128 7.36 -43.99 7.13
N GLU A 129 7.05 -43.27 6.05
CA GLU A 129 7.48 -41.89 5.85
C GLU A 129 6.85 -40.95 6.89
N VAL A 130 5.57 -41.15 7.23
CA VAL A 130 4.90 -40.41 8.31
C VAL A 130 5.67 -40.58 9.64
N LYS A 131 6.00 -41.81 10.03
CA LYS A 131 6.74 -42.06 11.29
C LYS A 131 8.12 -41.41 11.28
N LEU A 132 8.83 -41.49 10.16
CA LEU A 132 10.15 -40.88 10.02
C LEU A 132 10.07 -39.35 10.14
N LEU A 133 9.10 -38.73 9.46
CA LEU A 133 8.91 -37.28 9.50
C LEU A 133 8.40 -36.80 10.87
N GLU A 134 7.57 -37.57 11.56
CA GLU A 134 7.13 -37.27 12.93
C GLU A 134 8.31 -37.29 13.91
N LEU A 135 9.25 -38.22 13.76
CA LEU A 135 10.48 -38.24 14.56
C LEU A 135 11.36 -37.02 14.26
N ASN A 136 11.53 -36.67 12.98
CA ASN A 136 12.28 -35.48 12.59
C ASN A 136 11.63 -34.19 13.15
N LEU A 137 10.30 -34.12 13.19
CA LEU A 137 9.56 -33.01 13.77
C LEU A 137 9.81 -32.88 15.29
N GLN A 138 9.91 -34.01 16.00
CA GLN A 138 10.22 -34.03 17.43
C GLN A 138 11.63 -33.49 17.70
N GLU A 139 12.64 -33.97 16.96
CA GLU A 139 14.03 -33.48 17.05
C GLU A 139 14.10 -31.98 16.79
N LEU A 140 13.38 -31.51 15.77
CA LEU A 140 13.35 -30.10 15.42
C LEU A 140 12.67 -29.24 16.49
N THR A 141 11.57 -29.73 17.09
CA THR A 141 10.89 -29.04 18.19
C THR A 141 11.81 -28.88 19.40
N GLN A 142 12.61 -29.91 19.70
CA GLN A 142 13.61 -29.83 20.78
C GLN A 142 14.69 -28.79 20.48
N ALA A 143 15.22 -28.77 19.25
CA ALA A 143 16.22 -27.77 18.84
C ALA A 143 15.67 -26.34 18.95
N ILE A 144 14.45 -26.10 18.47
CA ILE A 144 13.75 -24.80 18.60
C ILE A 144 13.60 -24.41 20.06
N SER A 145 13.20 -25.34 20.93
CA SER A 145 13.08 -25.07 22.37
C SER A 145 14.41 -24.68 23.02
N ILE A 146 15.51 -25.30 22.62
CA ILE A 146 16.85 -24.99 23.15
C ILE A 146 17.28 -23.60 22.68
N LEU A 147 17.12 -23.30 21.39
CA LEU A 147 17.51 -22.01 20.81
C LEU A 147 16.68 -20.85 21.34
N HIS A 148 15.39 -21.07 21.64
CA HIS A 148 14.52 -20.03 22.17
C HIS A 148 14.78 -19.70 23.66
N GLN A 149 15.39 -20.63 24.40
CA GLN A 149 15.72 -20.44 25.83
C GLN A 149 17.08 -19.76 26.07
N ASN A 150 17.94 -19.68 25.05
CA ASN A 150 19.25 -19.05 25.10
C ASN A 150 19.20 -17.60 24.62
#